data_AF-A0A1W1WI04-F1
#
_entry.id   AF-A0A1W1WI04-F1
#
_cell.length_a   1.000
_cell.length_b   1.000
_cell.length_c   1.000
_cell.angle_alpha   90.00
_cell.angle_beta   90.00
_cell.angle_gamma   90.00
#
_symmetry.space_group_name_H-M   'P 1'
#
loop_
_entity.id
_entity.type
_entity.pdbx_description
1 polymer ?
#
loop_
_entity_poly.entity_id
_entity_poly.type
_entity_poly.pdbx_seq_one_letter_code
_entity_poly.pdbx_strand_id
1 'polypeptide(L)'
;MTQTKIVLVMDVPEPPNTVIRWDLAWQLFLPDALGDIPAGDGKQSVPLARWFWEAMGHMTGRIRPDSPETVFCVVPPLTPAAEDFVIRLASFWSDIIIDHRQGPSEHNCWRAPIVNVFGEDTRSEAEAQLTTTYGQNETAHYFMPLLGVGRAFMRVEVVPPGSATARLHSHSAVDEYYLVLSGRAVLRMGSHELEVGPGTLIGKPTGPDLTSHLVASLGESIMVLDMEIWPDRELRSKDIIYYPDQRELLWRGEGWRGAQVISSLGSAWDLKQHYDDGYVRQDDGHWVPANIPGTDPRKPR
;
A
#
# COMPACT_ATOMS: atom_id res chain seq x y z
N MET A 1 -14.85 -7.53 31.46
CA MET A 1 -13.44 -7.17 31.22
C MET A 1 -13.42 -5.66 31.01
N THR A 2 -12.60 -4.93 31.74
CA THR A 2 -12.47 -3.46 31.61
C THR A 2 -11.84 -3.14 30.26
N GLN A 3 -12.43 -2.18 29.55
CA GLN A 3 -11.91 -1.73 28.27
C GLN A 3 -10.79 -0.71 28.48
N THR A 4 -9.63 -0.94 27.84
CA THR A 4 -8.52 0.01 27.88
C THR A 4 -8.95 1.34 27.27
N LYS A 5 -8.76 2.44 27.99
CA LYS A 5 -8.93 3.82 27.51
C LYS A 5 -7.63 4.29 26.85
N ILE A 6 -7.71 4.97 25.71
CA ILE A 6 -6.57 5.63 25.09
C ILE A 6 -6.70 7.14 25.28
N VAL A 7 -5.65 7.80 25.76
CA VAL A 7 -5.64 9.25 26.01
C VAL A 7 -4.53 9.91 25.20
N LEU A 8 -4.87 10.90 24.37
CA LEU A 8 -3.90 11.72 23.65
C LEU A 8 -3.43 12.86 24.55
N VAL A 9 -2.11 13.01 24.71
CA VAL A 9 -1.47 14.05 25.54
C VAL A 9 -0.26 14.63 24.81
N MET A 10 0.20 15.82 25.22
CA MET A 10 1.44 16.43 24.70
C MET A 10 2.64 16.20 25.63
N ASP A 11 2.39 16.14 26.94
CA ASP A 11 3.42 15.90 27.95
C ASP A 11 3.45 14.43 28.35
N VAL A 12 4.65 13.94 28.69
CA VAL A 12 4.83 12.57 29.16
C VAL A 12 4.27 12.44 30.58
N PRO A 13 3.28 11.57 30.83
CA PRO A 13 2.77 11.34 32.17
C PRO A 13 3.82 10.68 33.08
N GLU A 14 3.81 11.02 34.37
CA GLU A 14 4.70 10.40 35.36
C GLU A 14 4.45 8.88 35.51
N PRO A 15 5.46 8.07 35.88
CA PRO A 15 5.26 6.65 36.20
C PRO A 15 4.23 6.45 37.32
N PRO A 16 3.45 5.34 37.32
CA PRO A 16 3.62 4.11 36.54
C PRO A 16 2.75 4.03 35.27
N ASN A 17 2.40 5.17 34.65
CA ASN A 17 1.51 5.20 33.49
C ASN A 17 2.07 4.43 32.28
N THR A 18 1.20 3.73 31.55
CA THR A 18 1.57 3.08 30.27
C THR A 18 1.58 4.12 29.17
N VAL A 19 2.72 4.30 28.50
CA VAL A 19 2.94 5.40 27.55
C VAL A 19 3.39 4.87 26.20
N ILE A 20 2.83 5.44 25.12
CA ILE A 20 3.29 5.29 23.74
C ILE A 20 3.78 6.65 23.24
N ARG A 21 5.02 6.71 22.76
CA ARG A 21 5.72 7.93 22.35
C ARG A 21 5.59 8.18 20.85
N TRP A 22 4.40 8.61 20.42
CA TRP A 22 4.16 9.01 19.03
C TRP A 22 5.06 10.17 18.61
N ASP A 23 5.33 11.12 19.51
CA ASP A 23 6.26 12.23 19.32
C ASP A 23 7.68 11.81 18.90
N LEU A 24 8.17 10.67 19.41
CA LEU A 24 9.46 10.10 19.01
C LEU A 24 9.35 9.25 17.74
N ALA A 25 8.29 8.45 17.63
CA ALA A 25 8.07 7.63 16.44
C ALA A 25 7.87 8.48 15.18
N TRP A 26 7.18 9.61 15.29
CA TRP A 26 7.01 10.55 14.18
C TRP A 26 8.35 11.05 13.65
N GLN A 27 9.28 11.42 14.55
CA GLN A 27 10.63 11.84 14.17
C GLN A 27 11.40 10.72 13.46
N LEU A 28 11.17 9.47 13.83
CA LEU A 28 11.83 8.33 13.22
C LEU A 28 11.27 8.00 11.82
N PHE A 29 9.94 7.96 11.69
CA PHE A 29 9.28 7.45 10.48
C PHE A 29 8.91 8.53 9.47
N LEU A 30 8.61 9.75 9.94
CA LEU A 30 8.13 10.88 9.15
C LEU A 30 8.86 12.18 9.57
N PRO A 31 10.20 12.24 9.47
CA PRO A 31 10.99 13.38 9.96
C PRO A 31 10.62 14.72 9.30
N ASP A 32 10.17 14.68 8.04
CA ASP A 32 9.82 15.87 7.26
C ASP A 32 8.34 16.30 7.42
N ALA A 33 7.55 15.55 8.21
CA ALA A 33 6.12 15.78 8.41
C ALA A 33 5.74 15.63 9.89
N LEU A 34 6.49 16.24 10.81
CA LEU A 34 6.23 16.12 12.26
C LEU A 34 4.82 16.60 12.62
N GLY A 35 4.02 15.68 13.19
CA GLY A 35 2.63 15.96 13.54
C GLY A 35 1.71 16.16 12.34
N ASP A 36 2.14 15.72 11.15
CA ASP A 36 1.36 15.70 9.92
C ASP A 36 1.54 14.37 9.17
N ILE A 37 0.71 14.08 8.18
CA ILE A 37 0.91 12.92 7.28
C ILE A 37 1.30 13.40 5.87
N PRO A 38 2.29 12.77 5.21
CA PRO A 38 2.67 13.15 3.84
C PRO A 38 1.50 13.05 2.87
N ALA A 39 1.38 14.06 2.01
CA ALA A 39 0.37 14.06 0.96
C ALA A 39 0.63 12.97 -0.09
N GLY A 40 -0.45 12.47 -0.70
CA GLY A 40 -0.39 11.55 -1.84
C GLY A 40 -0.79 10.12 -1.48
N ASP A 41 0.03 9.12 -1.85
CA ASP A 41 -0.38 7.71 -1.84
C ASP A 41 -0.41 7.03 -0.47
N GLY A 42 -0.03 7.75 0.58
CA GLY A 42 -0.03 7.27 1.97
C GLY A 42 0.99 6.19 2.30
N LYS A 43 1.78 5.69 1.34
CA LYS A 43 2.76 4.62 1.59
C LYS A 43 3.82 5.03 2.61
N GLN A 44 4.15 6.31 2.67
CA GLN A 44 5.10 6.86 3.65
C GLN A 44 4.57 6.79 5.09
N SER A 45 3.26 6.82 5.29
CA SER A 45 2.63 6.76 6.62
C SER A 45 2.51 5.32 7.15
N VAL A 46 2.67 4.33 6.28
CA VAL A 46 2.48 2.92 6.61
C VAL A 46 3.44 2.41 7.70
N PRO A 47 4.76 2.70 7.68
CA PRO A 47 5.68 2.31 8.75
C PRO A 47 5.25 2.82 10.14
N LEU A 48 4.84 4.10 10.25
CA LEU A 48 4.38 4.69 11.51
C LEU A 48 3.11 3.99 12.03
N ALA A 49 2.13 3.78 11.16
CA ALA A 49 0.89 3.09 11.54
C ALA A 49 1.14 1.64 11.99
N ARG A 50 2.07 0.94 11.34
CA ARG A 50 2.45 -0.43 11.74
C ARG A 50 3.17 -0.47 13.07
N TRP A 51 4.14 0.41 13.29
CA TRP A 51 4.81 0.53 14.58
C TRP A 51 3.80 0.69 15.71
N PHE A 52 2.81 1.58 15.53
CA PHE A 52 1.76 1.78 16.52
C PHE A 52 0.94 0.51 16.73
N TRP A 53 0.59 -0.19 15.65
CA TRP A 53 -0.15 -1.46 15.70
C TRP A 53 0.61 -2.55 16.47
N GLU A 54 1.90 -2.69 16.23
CA GLU A 54 2.77 -3.65 16.93
C GLU A 54 2.90 -3.28 18.41
N ALA A 55 3.15 -2.01 18.72
CA ALA A 55 3.25 -1.52 20.09
C ALA A 55 1.96 -1.81 20.88
N MET A 56 0.80 -1.47 20.32
CA MET A 56 -0.49 -1.73 20.94
C MET A 56 -0.75 -3.23 21.11
N GLY A 57 -0.45 -4.05 20.10
CA GLY A 57 -0.65 -5.50 20.15
C GLY A 57 0.16 -6.21 21.23
N HIS A 58 1.30 -5.65 21.63
CA HIS A 58 2.09 -6.19 22.73
C HIS A 58 1.54 -5.87 24.12
N MET A 59 0.70 -4.85 24.27
CA MET A 59 0.25 -4.36 25.58
C MET A 59 -1.26 -4.38 25.82
N THR A 60 -2.09 -4.31 24.78
CA THR A 60 -3.56 -4.28 24.89
C THR A 60 -4.23 -5.41 24.13
N GLY A 61 -5.51 -5.62 24.39
CA GLY A 61 -6.37 -6.47 23.58
C GLY A 61 -7.69 -6.78 24.28
N ARG A 62 -8.79 -6.89 23.52
CA ARG A 62 -10.13 -7.13 24.08
C ARG A 62 -10.26 -8.44 24.89
N ILE A 63 -9.42 -9.42 24.58
CA ILE A 63 -9.37 -10.72 25.27
C ILE A 63 -8.16 -10.85 26.22
N ARG A 64 -7.34 -9.80 26.32
CA ARG A 64 -6.13 -9.81 27.12
C ARG A 64 -6.47 -9.36 28.56
N PRO A 65 -6.37 -10.26 29.56
CA PRO A 65 -6.88 -10.00 30.91
C PRO A 65 -6.05 -8.97 31.70
N ASP A 66 -4.78 -8.82 31.34
CA ASP A 66 -3.80 -7.89 31.94
C ASP A 66 -3.65 -6.60 31.12
N SER A 67 -4.61 -6.28 30.24
CA SER A 67 -4.59 -5.00 29.51
C SER A 67 -4.61 -3.83 30.51
N PRO A 68 -3.80 -2.78 30.29
CA PRO A 68 -3.82 -1.60 31.15
C PRO A 68 -5.18 -0.91 31.07
N GLU A 69 -5.60 -0.28 32.17
CA GLU A 69 -6.83 0.51 32.19
C GLU A 69 -6.72 1.74 31.27
N THR A 70 -5.55 2.37 31.22
CA THR A 70 -5.28 3.54 30.39
C THR A 70 -3.93 3.42 29.69
N VAL A 71 -3.88 3.77 28.40
CA VAL A 71 -2.67 3.99 27.62
C VAL A 71 -2.62 5.46 27.20
N PHE A 72 -1.52 6.13 27.50
CA PHE A 72 -1.28 7.52 27.11
C PHE A 72 -0.46 7.56 25.83
N CYS A 73 -1.04 8.10 24.76
CA CYS A 73 -0.33 8.40 23.51
C CYS A 73 0.20 9.83 23.58
N VAL A 74 1.51 9.97 23.77
CA VAL A 74 2.20 11.26 23.75
C VAL A 74 2.46 11.63 22.29
N VAL A 75 1.72 12.61 21.80
CA VAL A 75 1.76 13.06 20.40
C VAL A 75 2.41 14.45 20.28
N PRO A 76 3.04 14.77 19.15
CA PRO A 76 3.43 16.15 18.87
C PRO A 76 2.18 17.02 18.63
N PRO A 77 2.31 18.35 18.47
CA PRO A 77 1.22 19.15 17.90
C PRO A 77 0.76 18.54 16.59
N LEU A 78 -0.54 18.25 16.44
CA LEU A 78 -1.08 17.59 15.25
C LEU A 78 -1.83 18.57 14.36
N THR A 79 -1.67 18.42 13.04
CA THR A 79 -2.61 18.95 12.06
C THR A 79 -3.95 18.23 12.17
N PRO A 80 -5.05 18.80 11.63
CA PRO A 80 -6.33 18.10 11.57
C PRO A 80 -6.27 16.74 10.84
N ALA A 81 -5.45 16.64 9.79
CA ALA A 81 -5.25 15.39 9.05
C ALA A 81 -4.54 14.33 9.90
N ALA A 82 -3.45 14.69 10.59
CA ALA A 82 -2.75 13.77 11.47
C ALA A 82 -3.58 13.39 12.71
N GLU A 83 -4.36 14.32 13.25
CA GLU A 83 -5.29 14.04 14.34
C GLU A 83 -6.32 12.98 13.92
N ASP A 84 -6.98 13.15 12.77
CA ASP A 84 -7.93 12.16 12.25
C ASP A 84 -7.26 10.80 12.04
N PHE A 85 -6.05 10.78 11.48
CA PHE A 85 -5.27 9.56 11.29
C PHE A 85 -4.94 8.84 12.61
N VAL A 86 -4.41 9.55 13.61
CA VAL A 86 -4.07 8.99 14.93
C VAL A 86 -5.31 8.44 15.63
N ILE A 87 -6.40 9.20 15.63
CA ILE A 87 -7.65 8.81 16.28
C ILE A 87 -8.23 7.55 15.63
N ARG A 88 -8.26 7.46 14.29
CA ARG A 88 -8.75 6.26 13.58
C ARG A 88 -7.90 5.03 13.90
N LEU A 89 -6.57 5.17 13.90
CA LEU A 89 -5.67 4.07 14.27
C LEU A 89 -5.88 3.61 15.73
N ALA A 90 -6.04 4.56 16.67
CA ALA A 90 -6.32 4.25 18.07
C ALA A 90 -7.69 3.56 18.25
N SER A 91 -8.67 3.94 17.44
CA SER A 91 -10.04 3.42 17.48
C SER A 91 -10.16 1.94 17.09
N PHE A 92 -9.14 1.36 16.45
CA PHE A 92 -9.05 -0.10 16.26
C PHE A 92 -8.79 -0.87 17.56
N TRP A 93 -8.16 -0.22 18.54
CA TRP A 93 -7.71 -0.85 19.78
C TRP A 93 -8.62 -0.57 20.98
N SER A 94 -9.37 0.52 20.95
CA SER A 94 -10.26 0.94 22.02
C SER A 94 -11.51 1.64 21.49
N ASP A 95 -12.63 1.49 22.19
CA ASP A 95 -13.86 2.23 21.92
C ASP A 95 -13.91 3.55 22.74
N ILE A 96 -12.87 3.86 23.53
CA ILE A 96 -12.76 5.05 24.39
C ILE A 96 -11.45 5.77 24.08
N ILE A 97 -11.55 6.81 23.25
CA ILE A 97 -10.43 7.68 22.86
C ILE A 97 -10.69 9.07 23.42
N ILE A 98 -9.81 9.58 24.26
CA ILE A 98 -9.97 10.90 24.89
C ILE A 98 -8.82 11.80 24.46
N ASP A 99 -9.12 13.05 24.10
CA ASP A 99 -8.11 14.05 23.78
C ASP A 99 -7.91 15.02 24.94
N HIS A 100 -6.73 14.98 25.56
CA HIS A 100 -6.34 15.87 26.67
C HIS A 100 -5.32 16.94 26.24
N ARG A 101 -5.01 17.07 24.94
CA ARG A 101 -4.01 18.03 24.46
C ARG A 101 -4.41 19.49 24.72
N GLN A 102 -5.71 19.79 24.76
CA GLN A 102 -6.24 21.11 25.06
C GLN A 102 -6.72 21.25 26.53
N GLY A 103 -6.35 20.30 27.39
CA GLY A 103 -6.80 20.20 28.77
C GLY A 103 -7.71 18.98 29.01
N PRO A 104 -8.04 18.69 30.28
CA PRO A 104 -8.87 17.54 30.63
C PRO A 104 -10.23 17.56 29.91
N SER A 105 -10.57 16.43 29.28
CA SER A 105 -11.82 16.24 28.55
C SER A 105 -12.44 14.88 28.90
N GLU A 106 -13.76 14.80 28.83
CA GLU A 106 -14.52 13.54 28.87
C GLU A 106 -15.12 13.19 27.51
N HIS A 107 -14.89 14.03 26.49
CA HIS A 107 -15.39 13.79 25.15
C HIS A 107 -14.68 12.59 24.52
N ASN A 108 -15.47 11.59 24.12
CA ASN A 108 -14.97 10.45 23.39
C ASN A 108 -14.81 10.79 21.91
N CYS A 109 -13.56 10.92 21.46
CA CYS A 109 -13.19 11.22 20.09
C CYS A 109 -13.17 9.98 19.19
N TRP A 110 -13.59 8.81 19.67
CA TRP A 110 -13.59 7.56 18.90
C TRP A 110 -14.16 7.75 17.49
N ARG A 111 -13.49 7.15 16.51
CA ARG A 111 -13.86 7.30 15.11
C ARG A 111 -13.81 5.96 14.40
N ALA A 112 -14.93 5.59 13.80
CA ALA A 112 -15.00 4.38 12.99
C ALA A 112 -14.03 4.46 11.79
N PRO A 113 -13.29 3.39 11.48
CA PRO A 113 -12.43 3.32 10.30
C PRO A 113 -13.29 3.03 9.06
N ILE A 114 -14.10 4.01 8.67
CA ILE A 114 -14.98 3.96 7.49
C ILE A 114 -14.71 5.16 6.59
N VAL A 115 -14.92 4.97 5.30
CA VAL A 115 -14.82 6.01 4.27
C VAL A 115 -16.03 5.90 3.33
N ASN A 116 -16.53 7.04 2.85
CA ASN A 116 -17.53 7.05 1.80
C ASN A 116 -16.83 7.23 0.45
N VAL A 117 -16.67 6.13 -0.29
CA VAL A 117 -15.95 6.13 -1.58
C VAL A 117 -16.55 7.08 -2.62
N PHE A 118 -17.82 7.48 -2.49
CA PHE A 118 -18.50 8.41 -3.40
C PHE A 118 -18.60 9.86 -2.85
N GLY A 119 -18.30 10.08 -1.57
CA GLY A 119 -18.63 11.32 -0.87
C GLY A 119 -17.53 12.36 -0.94
N GLU A 120 -17.35 13.03 -2.09
CA GLU A 120 -16.30 14.03 -2.28
C GLU A 120 -16.41 15.23 -1.31
N ASP A 121 -17.63 15.72 -1.08
CA ASP A 121 -17.92 16.89 -0.23
C ASP A 121 -17.84 16.58 1.28
N THR A 122 -17.70 15.32 1.66
CA THR A 122 -17.73 14.85 3.05
C THR A 122 -16.39 14.30 3.54
N ARG A 123 -15.32 14.47 2.76
CA ARG A 123 -13.99 13.93 3.07
C ARG A 123 -13.44 14.56 4.35
N SER A 124 -12.86 13.74 5.21
CA SER A 124 -12.04 14.26 6.31
C SER A 124 -10.76 14.90 5.77
N GLU A 125 -10.10 15.68 6.62
CA GLU A 125 -8.80 16.29 6.32
C GLU A 125 -7.73 15.24 5.97
N ALA A 126 -7.77 14.07 6.62
CA ALA A 126 -6.85 12.98 6.28
C ALA A 126 -7.19 12.33 4.93
N GLU A 127 -8.48 12.21 4.58
CA GLU A 127 -8.91 11.73 3.26
C GLU A 127 -8.45 12.70 2.16
N ALA A 128 -8.55 14.01 2.41
CA ALA A 128 -8.05 15.03 1.48
C ALA A 128 -6.53 14.97 1.31
N GLN A 129 -5.78 14.81 2.41
CA GLN A 129 -4.33 14.68 2.39
C GLN A 129 -3.86 13.41 1.65
N LEU A 130 -4.62 12.32 1.76
CA LEU A 130 -4.37 11.04 1.08
C LEU A 130 -5.02 10.96 -0.31
N THR A 131 -5.19 12.11 -0.96
CA THR A 131 -5.65 12.22 -2.34
C THR A 131 -4.55 12.78 -3.23
N THR A 132 -4.28 12.10 -4.33
CA THR A 132 -3.42 12.62 -5.40
C THR A 132 -4.29 13.11 -6.56
N THR A 133 -4.02 14.32 -7.05
CA THR A 133 -4.58 14.83 -8.31
C THR A 133 -3.48 14.85 -9.36
N TYR A 134 -3.66 14.06 -10.43
CA TYR A 134 -2.68 13.96 -11.52
C TYR A 134 -2.94 14.98 -12.64
N GLY A 135 -4.21 15.35 -12.83
CA GLY A 135 -4.64 16.27 -13.87
C GLY A 135 -6.08 16.70 -13.67
N GLN A 136 -6.65 17.37 -14.67
CA GLN A 136 -8.04 17.79 -14.64
C GLN A 136 -8.96 16.56 -14.60
N ASN A 137 -9.68 16.37 -13.50
CA ASN A 137 -10.57 15.22 -13.26
C ASN A 137 -9.86 13.86 -13.27
N GLU A 138 -8.58 13.81 -12.89
CA GLU A 138 -7.83 12.57 -12.67
C GLU A 138 -7.32 12.54 -11.23
N THR A 139 -7.91 11.68 -10.41
CA THR A 139 -7.63 11.60 -8.98
C THR A 139 -7.44 10.16 -8.52
N ALA A 140 -6.66 9.96 -7.47
CA ALA A 140 -6.59 8.72 -6.71
C ALA A 140 -6.70 9.01 -5.21
N HIS A 141 -7.68 8.37 -4.56
CA HIS A 141 -7.96 8.48 -3.14
C HIS A 141 -7.48 7.21 -2.44
N TYR A 142 -6.54 7.33 -1.53
CA TYR A 142 -5.87 6.20 -0.89
C TYR A 142 -6.40 5.98 0.51
N PHE A 143 -7.07 4.84 0.73
CA PHE A 143 -7.80 4.61 1.99
C PHE A 143 -7.04 3.75 2.99
N MET A 144 -6.03 3.00 2.55
CA MET A 144 -5.33 2.02 3.38
C MET A 144 -4.85 2.59 4.73
N PRO A 145 -4.22 3.78 4.80
CA PRO A 145 -3.80 4.32 6.10
C PRO A 145 -4.97 4.61 7.06
N LEU A 146 -6.17 4.92 6.54
CA LEU A 146 -7.37 5.28 7.33
C LEU A 146 -8.24 4.08 7.69
N LEU A 147 -8.20 3.03 6.87
CA LEU A 147 -8.92 1.77 7.06
C LEU A 147 -8.09 0.71 7.79
N GLY A 148 -6.91 1.11 8.30
CA GLY A 148 -6.03 0.27 9.10
C GLY A 148 -4.91 -0.38 8.29
N VAL A 149 -3.82 -0.73 8.98
CA VAL A 149 -2.68 -1.38 8.34
C VAL A 149 -2.95 -2.86 8.13
N GLY A 150 -2.97 -3.28 6.87
CA GLY A 150 -3.26 -4.66 6.49
C GLY A 150 -2.46 -5.11 5.28
N ARG A 151 -2.87 -6.25 4.74
CA ARG A 151 -2.37 -6.77 3.46
C ARG A 151 -3.08 -6.15 2.27
N ALA A 152 -4.25 -5.55 2.49
CA ALA A 152 -5.03 -4.93 1.44
C ALA A 152 -4.58 -3.48 1.27
N PHE A 153 -4.26 -3.11 0.04
CA PHE A 153 -4.14 -1.73 -0.40
C PHE A 153 -5.37 -1.42 -1.24
N MET A 154 -6.06 -0.33 -0.92
CA MET A 154 -7.28 0.06 -1.61
C MET A 154 -7.20 1.52 -2.01
N ARG A 155 -7.52 1.82 -3.26
CA ARG A 155 -7.70 3.18 -3.74
C ARG A 155 -8.93 3.29 -4.62
N VAL A 156 -9.55 4.46 -4.62
CA VAL A 156 -10.54 4.83 -5.63
C VAL A 156 -9.90 5.81 -6.57
N GLU A 157 -9.92 5.49 -7.86
CA GLU A 157 -9.35 6.32 -8.90
C GLU A 157 -10.42 6.78 -9.89
N VAL A 158 -10.35 8.06 -10.25
CA VAL A 158 -11.11 8.65 -11.36
C VAL A 158 -10.16 8.75 -12.54
N VAL A 159 -10.49 8.03 -13.61
CA VAL A 159 -9.68 7.99 -14.84
C VAL A 159 -10.43 8.74 -15.94
N PRO A 160 -9.83 9.80 -16.54
CA PRO A 160 -10.49 10.62 -17.53
C PRO A 160 -10.58 9.93 -18.91
N PRO A 161 -11.45 10.40 -19.82
CA PRO A 161 -11.57 9.85 -21.17
C PRO A 161 -10.21 9.80 -21.89
N GLY A 162 -9.94 8.69 -22.56
CA GLY A 162 -8.68 8.45 -23.29
C GLY A 162 -7.50 8.01 -22.42
N SER A 163 -7.70 7.86 -21.10
CA SER A 163 -6.67 7.39 -20.16
C SER A 163 -6.93 5.94 -19.71
N ALA A 164 -6.05 5.40 -18.88
CA ALA A 164 -6.16 4.05 -18.33
C ALA A 164 -5.78 4.03 -16.85
N THR A 165 -6.39 3.11 -16.11
CA THR A 165 -6.10 2.81 -14.69
C THR A 165 -4.61 2.55 -14.43
N ALA A 166 -3.99 1.76 -15.31
CA ALA A 166 -2.55 1.50 -15.31
C ALA A 166 -2.08 1.09 -16.71
N ARG A 167 -0.78 0.87 -16.89
CA ARG A 167 -0.26 0.11 -18.04
C ARG A 167 -0.85 -1.30 -18.03
N LEU A 168 -1.00 -1.94 -19.18
CA LEU A 168 -1.41 -3.35 -19.23
C LEU A 168 -0.37 -4.21 -18.50
N HIS A 169 -0.75 -4.94 -17.45
CA HIS A 169 0.21 -5.69 -16.65
C HIS A 169 -0.37 -6.88 -15.86
N SER A 170 0.53 -7.75 -15.38
CA SER A 170 0.25 -8.81 -14.41
C SER A 170 1.32 -8.85 -13.30
N HIS A 171 0.90 -9.24 -12.10
CA HIS A 171 1.74 -9.35 -10.91
C HIS A 171 2.15 -10.80 -10.64
N SER A 172 3.36 -10.99 -10.12
CA SER A 172 3.88 -12.32 -9.75
C SER A 172 3.62 -12.72 -8.29
N ALA A 173 3.28 -11.74 -7.44
CA ALA A 173 3.16 -11.95 -6.00
C ALA A 173 1.98 -11.22 -5.34
N VAL A 174 1.31 -10.31 -6.05
CA VAL A 174 0.22 -9.47 -5.53
C VAL A 174 -1.05 -9.80 -6.29
N ASP A 175 -2.08 -10.27 -5.59
CA ASP A 175 -3.40 -10.38 -6.21
C ASP A 175 -3.98 -8.97 -6.36
N GLU A 176 -4.62 -8.67 -7.48
CA GLU A 176 -5.25 -7.37 -7.71
C GLU A 176 -6.70 -7.55 -8.19
N TYR A 177 -7.55 -6.60 -7.85
CA TYR A 177 -8.95 -6.60 -8.24
C TYR A 177 -9.39 -5.19 -8.59
N TYR A 178 -10.19 -5.06 -9.65
CA TYR A 178 -10.89 -3.83 -9.98
C TYR A 178 -12.38 -4.01 -9.80
N LEU A 179 -13.04 -3.05 -9.18
CA LEU A 179 -14.49 -2.90 -9.22
C LEU A 179 -14.82 -1.58 -9.90
N VAL A 180 -15.51 -1.64 -11.04
CA VAL A 180 -16.01 -0.44 -11.72
C VAL A 180 -17.17 0.13 -10.91
N LEU A 181 -17.00 1.33 -10.37
CA LEU A 181 -17.98 2.02 -9.54
C LEU A 181 -18.91 2.91 -10.38
N SER A 182 -18.38 3.59 -11.39
CA SER A 182 -19.14 4.42 -12.32
C SER A 182 -18.46 4.53 -13.70
N GLY A 183 -19.22 4.95 -14.71
CA GLY A 183 -18.75 5.06 -16.09
C GLY A 183 -18.60 3.72 -16.79
N ARG A 184 -18.13 3.75 -18.05
CA ARG A 184 -17.85 2.56 -18.86
C ARG A 184 -16.45 2.60 -19.43
N ALA A 185 -15.82 1.43 -19.50
CA ALA A 185 -14.47 1.27 -20.00
C ALA A 185 -14.34 0.04 -20.89
N VAL A 186 -13.25 -0.01 -21.64
CA VAL A 186 -12.77 -1.24 -22.27
C VAL A 186 -11.78 -1.89 -21.32
N LEU A 187 -12.10 -3.09 -20.85
CA LEU A 187 -11.18 -4.00 -20.19
C LEU A 187 -10.34 -4.70 -21.26
N ARG A 188 -9.03 -4.46 -21.30
CA ARG A 188 -8.10 -5.35 -22.02
C ARG A 188 -7.67 -6.44 -21.05
N MET A 189 -7.82 -7.70 -21.44
CA MET A 189 -7.41 -8.87 -20.65
C MET A 189 -6.80 -9.94 -21.57
N GLY A 190 -5.50 -10.19 -21.41
CA GLY A 190 -4.72 -10.96 -22.38
C GLY A 190 -4.84 -10.36 -23.79
N SER A 191 -5.32 -11.16 -24.74
CA SER A 191 -5.58 -10.74 -26.12
C SER A 191 -7.03 -10.30 -26.39
N HIS A 192 -7.86 -10.16 -25.35
CA HIS A 192 -9.28 -9.87 -25.48
C HIS A 192 -9.62 -8.47 -24.97
N GLU A 193 -10.68 -7.90 -25.55
CA GLU A 193 -11.26 -6.63 -25.15
C GLU A 193 -12.74 -6.81 -24.84
N LEU A 194 -13.19 -6.24 -23.74
CA LEU A 194 -14.57 -6.34 -23.25
C LEU A 194 -15.03 -4.95 -22.79
N GLU A 195 -16.22 -4.52 -23.20
CA GLU A 195 -16.86 -3.36 -22.58
C GLU A 195 -17.35 -3.76 -21.18
N VAL A 196 -16.99 -2.96 -20.17
CA VAL A 196 -17.39 -3.14 -18.78
C VAL A 196 -17.98 -1.86 -18.23
N GLY A 197 -18.85 -1.99 -17.23
CA GLY A 197 -19.54 -0.88 -16.60
C GLY A 197 -19.76 -1.11 -15.10
N PRO A 198 -20.56 -0.25 -14.46
CA PRO A 198 -20.71 -0.24 -13.01
C PRO A 198 -21.16 -1.60 -12.46
N GLY A 199 -20.55 -2.05 -11.36
CA GLY A 199 -20.80 -3.35 -10.74
C GLY A 199 -19.98 -4.50 -11.31
N THR A 200 -19.13 -4.26 -12.32
CA THR A 200 -18.22 -5.29 -12.84
C THR A 200 -17.03 -5.45 -11.89
N LEU A 201 -16.90 -6.64 -11.28
CA LEU A 201 -15.73 -7.05 -10.48
C LEU A 201 -14.79 -7.89 -11.34
N ILE A 202 -13.52 -7.51 -11.38
CA ILE A 202 -12.49 -8.10 -12.22
C ILE A 202 -11.37 -8.62 -11.30
N GLY A 203 -10.94 -9.86 -11.51
CA GLY A 203 -9.85 -10.47 -10.77
C GLY A 203 -8.57 -10.57 -11.57
N LYS A 204 -7.44 -10.33 -10.90
CA LYS A 204 -6.07 -10.45 -11.39
C LYS A 204 -5.26 -11.28 -10.39
N PRO A 205 -5.56 -12.60 -10.28
CA PRO A 205 -4.87 -13.43 -9.31
C PRO A 205 -3.40 -13.60 -9.68
N THR A 206 -2.57 -13.76 -8.67
CA THR A 206 -1.19 -14.19 -8.78
C THR A 206 -1.11 -15.59 -9.39
N GLY A 207 -0.11 -15.83 -10.23
CA GLY A 207 0.21 -17.15 -10.79
C GLY A 207 0.03 -17.20 -12.30
N PRO A 208 -1.19 -16.98 -12.84
CA PRO A 208 -1.36 -16.70 -14.25
C PRO A 208 -0.71 -15.35 -14.59
N ASP A 209 0.09 -15.29 -15.65
CA ASP A 209 0.65 -14.04 -16.18
C ASP A 209 -0.39 -13.24 -17.00
N LEU A 210 -1.69 -13.52 -16.80
CA LEU A 210 -2.80 -12.91 -17.51
C LEU A 210 -2.88 -11.42 -17.20
N THR A 211 -2.46 -10.60 -18.16
CA THR A 211 -2.39 -9.16 -18.01
C THR A 211 -3.75 -8.52 -18.15
N SER A 212 -4.04 -7.48 -17.37
CA SER A 212 -5.24 -6.67 -17.59
C SER A 212 -5.11 -5.22 -17.13
N HIS A 213 -5.94 -4.36 -17.70
CA HIS A 213 -6.17 -2.98 -17.25
C HIS A 213 -7.49 -2.45 -17.81
N LEU A 214 -8.01 -1.36 -17.24
CA LEU A 214 -9.17 -0.65 -17.75
C LEU A 214 -8.75 0.61 -18.52
N VAL A 215 -9.32 0.80 -19.70
CA VAL A 215 -9.12 1.96 -20.58
C VAL A 215 -10.44 2.72 -20.72
N ALA A 216 -10.44 4.01 -20.36
CA ALA A 216 -11.59 4.90 -20.47
C ALA A 216 -11.77 5.43 -21.91
N SER A 217 -11.81 4.53 -22.90
CA SER A 217 -11.85 4.88 -24.33
C SER A 217 -13.24 5.18 -24.90
N LEU A 218 -14.29 5.11 -24.08
CA LEU A 218 -15.70 5.26 -24.50
C LEU A 218 -16.22 6.71 -24.40
N GLY A 219 -15.33 7.69 -24.24
CA GLY A 219 -15.67 9.11 -24.21
C GLY A 219 -16.20 9.63 -22.87
N GLU A 220 -16.16 8.82 -21.82
CA GLU A 220 -16.56 9.18 -20.45
C GLU A 220 -15.47 8.80 -19.44
N SER A 221 -15.42 9.51 -18.30
CA SER A 221 -14.55 9.10 -17.18
C SER A 221 -15.09 7.83 -16.55
N ILE A 222 -14.20 7.06 -15.94
CA ILE A 222 -14.57 5.94 -15.06
C ILE A 222 -14.11 6.19 -13.64
N MET A 223 -14.84 5.62 -12.69
CA MET A 223 -14.43 5.54 -11.30
C MET A 223 -14.23 4.07 -10.94
N VAL A 224 -13.06 3.73 -10.41
CA VAL A 224 -12.66 2.34 -10.14
C VAL A 224 -12.19 2.23 -8.70
N LEU A 225 -12.65 1.21 -7.99
CA LEU A 225 -12.02 0.73 -6.76
C LEU A 225 -10.96 -0.30 -7.15
N ASP A 226 -9.70 0.09 -6.99
CA ASP A 226 -8.52 -0.77 -7.16
C ASP A 226 -8.10 -1.32 -5.79
N MET A 227 -7.94 -2.65 -5.74
CA MET A 227 -7.63 -3.41 -4.54
C MET A 227 -6.47 -4.36 -4.82
N GLU A 228 -5.33 -4.14 -4.16
CA GLU A 228 -4.21 -5.08 -4.16
C GLU A 228 -4.18 -5.85 -2.84
N ILE A 229 -3.95 -7.17 -2.90
CA ILE A 229 -3.76 -8.04 -1.75
C ILE A 229 -2.32 -8.54 -1.75
N TRP A 230 -1.57 -8.09 -0.75
CA TRP A 230 -0.15 -8.37 -0.61
C TRP A 230 0.10 -9.63 0.23
N PRO A 231 1.17 -10.38 -0.06
CA PRO A 231 1.50 -11.61 0.66
C PRO A 231 1.94 -11.35 2.10
N ASP A 232 2.59 -10.22 2.34
CA ASP A 232 3.01 -9.76 3.66
C ASP A 232 2.37 -8.42 4.04
N ARG A 233 2.26 -8.18 5.34
CA ARG A 233 1.67 -6.92 5.83
C ARG A 233 2.61 -5.76 5.62
N GLU A 234 3.90 -6.04 5.51
CA GLU A 234 4.99 -5.09 5.50
C GLU A 234 5.23 -4.45 4.11
N LEU A 235 4.56 -4.95 3.08
CA LEU A 235 4.77 -4.57 1.67
C LEU A 235 6.25 -4.72 1.27
N ARG A 236 6.93 -5.70 1.88
CA ARG A 236 8.37 -5.98 1.68
C ARG A 236 8.60 -7.05 0.63
N SER A 237 7.57 -7.83 0.29
CA SER A 237 7.71 -8.90 -0.67
C SER A 237 8.18 -8.39 -2.02
N LYS A 238 8.99 -9.24 -2.65
CA LYS A 238 9.46 -9.02 -4.01
C LYS A 238 8.34 -9.34 -4.97
N ASP A 239 8.25 -8.54 -6.01
CA ASP A 239 7.28 -8.71 -7.06
C ASP A 239 7.93 -8.38 -8.40
N ILE A 240 7.61 -9.22 -9.39
CA ILE A 240 7.98 -9.11 -10.78
C ILE A 240 6.69 -8.77 -11.52
N ILE A 241 6.69 -7.63 -12.20
CA ILE A 241 5.51 -7.14 -12.94
C ILE A 241 5.81 -7.22 -14.42
N TYR A 242 4.93 -7.89 -15.16
CA TYR A 242 5.06 -8.03 -16.61
C TYR A 242 4.25 -6.96 -17.34
N TYR A 243 4.90 -6.19 -18.21
CA TYR A 243 4.28 -5.19 -19.09
C TYR A 243 4.42 -5.61 -20.58
N PRO A 244 3.41 -6.29 -21.18
CA PRO A 244 3.48 -6.80 -22.55
C PRO A 244 3.66 -5.72 -23.61
N ASP A 245 2.94 -4.60 -23.49
CA ASP A 245 2.97 -3.52 -24.48
C ASP A 245 4.37 -2.87 -24.55
N GLN A 246 5.07 -2.78 -23.41
CA GLN A 246 6.42 -2.23 -23.33
C GLN A 246 7.52 -3.29 -23.50
N ARG A 247 7.16 -4.58 -23.44
CA ARG A 247 8.09 -5.72 -23.46
C ARG A 247 9.09 -5.68 -22.30
N GLU A 248 8.62 -5.27 -21.13
CA GLU A 248 9.45 -5.09 -19.93
C GLU A 248 8.96 -5.93 -18.75
N LEU A 249 9.91 -6.35 -17.92
CA LEU A 249 9.69 -6.81 -16.55
C LEU A 249 10.16 -5.73 -15.58
N LEU A 250 9.35 -5.39 -14.60
CA LEU A 250 9.75 -4.57 -13.45
C LEU A 250 10.02 -5.46 -12.24
N TRP A 251 11.18 -5.30 -11.63
CA TRP A 251 11.58 -5.94 -10.39
C TRP A 251 11.46 -4.93 -9.25
N ARG A 252 10.55 -5.18 -8.32
CA ARG A 252 10.34 -4.33 -7.14
C ARG A 252 10.40 -5.14 -5.84
N GLY A 253 10.74 -4.47 -4.74
CA GLY A 253 10.79 -5.05 -3.39
C GLY A 253 12.08 -4.66 -2.66
N GLU A 254 12.32 -5.23 -1.47
CA GLU A 254 13.53 -4.92 -0.70
C GLU A 254 14.82 -5.19 -1.49
N GLY A 255 15.64 -4.15 -1.67
CA GLY A 255 16.87 -4.21 -2.47
C GLY A 255 16.68 -4.42 -3.97
N TRP A 256 15.43 -4.55 -4.48
CA TRP A 256 15.13 -4.78 -5.89
C TRP A 256 14.41 -3.55 -6.46
N ARG A 257 15.08 -2.84 -7.37
CA ARG A 257 14.57 -1.64 -8.06
C ARG A 257 15.18 -1.57 -9.46
N GLY A 258 14.62 -2.32 -10.40
CA GLY A 258 15.15 -2.35 -11.77
C GLY A 258 14.13 -2.86 -12.79
N ALA A 259 14.42 -2.66 -14.06
CA ALA A 259 13.61 -3.16 -15.17
C ALA A 259 14.49 -3.90 -16.17
N GLN A 260 13.92 -4.87 -16.88
CA GLN A 260 14.60 -5.69 -17.89
C GLN A 260 13.71 -5.90 -19.11
N VAL A 261 14.30 -5.87 -20.32
CA VAL A 261 13.59 -6.20 -21.56
C VAL A 261 13.40 -7.71 -21.70
N ILE A 262 12.19 -8.15 -22.03
CA ILE A 262 11.78 -9.56 -22.02
C ILE A 262 12.53 -10.40 -23.05
N SER A 263 12.91 -9.83 -24.19
CA SER A 263 13.66 -10.56 -25.21
C SER A 263 15.05 -11.02 -24.74
N SER A 264 15.57 -10.46 -23.64
CA SER A 264 16.83 -10.90 -23.03
C SER A 264 16.69 -12.13 -22.12
N LEU A 265 15.47 -12.59 -21.86
CA LEU A 265 15.22 -13.72 -20.97
C LEU A 265 15.69 -15.03 -21.62
N GLY A 266 16.54 -15.75 -20.88
CA GLY A 266 16.97 -17.10 -21.20
C GLY A 266 16.05 -18.16 -20.59
N SER A 267 16.18 -19.39 -21.08
CA SER A 267 15.50 -20.54 -20.48
C SER A 267 16.04 -20.83 -19.08
N ALA A 268 15.15 -20.98 -18.09
CA ALA A 268 15.52 -21.45 -16.76
C ALA A 268 16.16 -22.86 -16.80
N TRP A 269 15.84 -23.67 -17.81
CA TRP A 269 16.49 -24.97 -18.03
C TRP A 269 17.93 -24.84 -18.53
N ASP A 270 18.20 -23.89 -19.45
CA ASP A 270 19.57 -23.62 -19.90
C ASP A 270 20.44 -23.16 -18.72
N LEU A 271 19.92 -22.25 -17.90
CA LEU A 271 20.59 -21.78 -16.69
C LEU A 271 20.91 -22.94 -15.73
N LYS A 272 19.93 -23.82 -15.46
CA LYS A 272 20.11 -24.96 -14.56
C LYS A 272 21.08 -26.01 -15.11
N GLN A 273 21.02 -26.28 -16.41
CA GLN A 273 21.92 -27.25 -17.05
C GLN A 273 23.38 -26.79 -16.99
N HIS A 274 23.61 -25.48 -17.08
CA HIS A 274 24.93 -24.87 -17.13
C HIS A 274 25.25 -24.11 -15.83
N TYR A 275 24.70 -24.55 -14.69
CA TYR A 275 24.86 -23.86 -13.40
C TYR A 275 26.32 -23.78 -12.93
N ASP A 276 27.07 -24.86 -13.17
CA ASP A 276 28.49 -24.98 -12.78
C ASP A 276 29.46 -24.55 -13.89
N ASP A 277 28.96 -24.04 -15.02
CA ASP A 277 29.78 -23.61 -16.14
C ASP A 277 30.17 -22.12 -16.04
N GLY A 278 31.40 -21.79 -16.42
CA GLY A 278 31.90 -20.43 -16.52
C GLY A 278 31.45 -19.76 -17.83
N TYR A 279 30.45 -18.88 -17.75
CA TYR A 279 30.03 -18.03 -18.86
C TYR A 279 29.47 -16.69 -18.38
N VAL A 280 29.48 -15.69 -19.27
CA VAL A 280 28.81 -14.40 -19.06
C VAL A 280 27.72 -14.24 -20.11
N ARG A 281 26.52 -13.85 -19.69
CA ARG A 281 25.41 -13.51 -20.59
C ARG A 281 25.54 -12.06 -21.05
N GLN A 282 25.30 -11.82 -22.32
CA GLN A 282 25.31 -10.52 -22.98
C GLN A 282 23.88 -9.96 -23.08
N ASP A 283 23.76 -8.68 -23.40
CA ASP A 283 22.49 -7.94 -23.40
C ASP A 283 21.45 -8.48 -24.39
N ASP A 284 21.89 -9.06 -25.50
CA ASP A 284 21.04 -9.69 -26.52
C ASP A 284 20.65 -11.15 -26.16
N GLY A 285 21.03 -11.62 -24.97
CA GLY A 285 20.74 -12.95 -24.45
C GLY A 285 21.76 -14.03 -24.81
N HIS A 286 22.73 -13.78 -25.72
CA HIS A 286 23.79 -14.75 -25.99
C HIS A 286 24.76 -14.87 -24.82
N TRP A 287 25.59 -15.90 -24.81
CA TRP A 287 26.62 -16.08 -23.79
C TRP A 287 27.98 -16.31 -24.43
N VAL A 288 29.03 -15.94 -23.70
CA VAL A 288 30.41 -16.22 -24.06
C VAL A 288 31.08 -17.04 -22.96
N PRO A 289 31.93 -18.04 -23.29
CA PRO A 289 32.72 -18.74 -22.29
C PRO A 289 33.54 -17.73 -21.48
N ALA A 290 33.60 -17.91 -20.17
CA ALA A 290 34.34 -17.04 -19.27
C ALA A 290 35.07 -17.86 -18.22
N ASN A 291 36.25 -17.40 -17.83
CA ASN A 291 36.98 -17.98 -16.71
C ASN A 291 36.45 -17.36 -15.41
N ILE A 292 35.44 -17.99 -14.80
CA ILE A 292 34.85 -17.58 -13.53
C ILE A 292 35.47 -18.43 -12.41
N PRO A 293 35.96 -17.84 -11.31
CA PRO A 293 36.57 -18.62 -10.22
C PRO A 293 35.66 -19.75 -9.73
N GLY A 294 36.17 -20.98 -9.80
CA GLY A 294 35.45 -22.18 -9.34
C GLY A 294 34.63 -22.90 -10.39
N THR A 295 34.64 -22.48 -11.66
CA THR A 295 33.91 -23.15 -12.75
C THR A 295 34.79 -23.41 -13.98
N ASP A 296 34.45 -24.45 -14.75
CA ASP A 296 35.06 -24.70 -16.06
C ASP A 296 34.36 -23.86 -17.13
N PRO A 297 35.07 -23.22 -18.08
CA PRO A 297 34.41 -22.43 -19.12
C PRO A 297 33.35 -23.21 -19.90
N ARG A 298 32.16 -22.63 -20.06
CA ARG A 298 31.05 -23.23 -20.82
C ARG A 298 31.51 -23.56 -22.24
N LYS A 299 31.33 -24.81 -22.68
CA LYS A 299 31.69 -25.24 -24.03
C LYS A 299 30.50 -25.10 -24.99
N PRO A 300 30.72 -24.66 -26.25
CA PRO A 300 29.71 -24.76 -27.29
C PRO A 300 29.29 -26.23 -27.47
N ARG A 301 28.02 -26.46 -27.81
CA ARG A 301 27.54 -27.78 -28.24
C ARG A 301 28.02 -28.09 -29.65
#